data_AF-A0A971BT07-F1
#
_entry.id   AF-A0A971BT07-F1
#
_cell.length_a   1.000
_cell.length_b   1.000
_cell.length_c   1.000
_cell.angle_alpha   90.00
_cell.angle_beta   90.00
_cell.angle_gamma   90.00
#
_symmetry.space_group_name_H-M   'P 1'
#
loop_
_entity.id
_entity.type
_entity.pdbx_description
1 polymer ?
#
loop_
_entity_poly.entity_id
_entity_poly.type
_entity_poly.pdbx_seq_one_letter_code
_entity_poly.pdbx_strand_id
1 'polypeptide(L)'
;MKKLLLAILIAFTLVATSCGYLFIPREGYIYSDSGAVIVGGDDEPIRLINSEQADNPSYDELVAFIYSDDTNTMPYIKGGPEAFVCSDFAERLHNNAESVGIKAGWVSIDYADGSIGHAVNVFETSDMGLVFIDCTGELIKTWNGEEYIYEDEFEPYPDPNKWDTVAYLVIGKTYGHIDIDEAESLEYSYFEDYIEKWESYRTLLADYNDEVRQYNNAADGKTFIIGSEEYEYMKAWQAELIQMEQTLDEMERQLGDYYYLPSGIVSDYTIYW
;
A
#
# COMPACT_ATOMS: atom_id res chain seq x y z
N MET A 1 -67.32 -31.60 53.18
CA MET A 1 -67.76 -31.80 51.79
C MET A 1 -67.39 -30.56 50.97
N LYS A 2 -66.69 -30.76 49.83
CA LYS A 2 -66.44 -29.82 48.70
C LYS A 2 -65.65 -28.53 49.03
N LYS A 3 -64.33 -28.44 48.82
CA LYS A 3 -63.61 -28.15 47.54
C LYS A 3 -64.27 -27.07 46.67
N LEU A 4 -63.63 -25.91 46.53
CA LEU A 4 -63.19 -25.40 45.22
C LEU A 4 -62.13 -24.30 45.39
N LEU A 5 -61.01 -24.47 44.67
CA LEU A 5 -59.99 -23.46 44.43
C LEU A 5 -60.53 -22.37 43.49
N LEU A 6 -60.03 -21.14 43.61
CA LEU A 6 -59.89 -20.26 42.46
C LEU A 6 -58.55 -19.52 42.56
N ALA A 7 -57.73 -19.70 41.53
CA ALA A 7 -56.37 -19.22 41.40
C ALA A 7 -56.32 -17.70 41.18
N ILE A 8 -55.38 -17.04 41.84
CA ILE A 8 -55.00 -15.65 41.53
C ILE A 8 -53.99 -15.73 40.37
N LEU A 9 -54.41 -15.22 39.21
CA LEU A 9 -53.56 -15.03 38.04
C LEU A 9 -52.65 -13.82 38.32
N ILE A 10 -51.43 -14.05 38.82
CA ILE A 10 -50.40 -13.01 38.85
C ILE A 10 -49.79 -12.97 37.45
N ALA A 11 -50.19 -11.98 36.66
CA ALA A 11 -49.49 -11.62 35.44
C ALA A 11 -48.10 -11.07 35.83
N PHE A 12 -47.08 -11.93 35.81
CA PHE A 12 -45.70 -11.48 35.73
C PHE A 12 -45.49 -10.91 34.33
N THR A 13 -45.65 -9.60 34.19
CA THR A 13 -44.98 -8.88 33.11
C THR A 13 -43.48 -8.98 33.39
N LEU A 14 -42.83 -9.98 32.81
CA LEU A 14 -41.40 -9.95 32.55
C LEU A 14 -41.17 -8.74 31.64
N VAL A 15 -40.82 -7.60 32.23
CA VAL A 15 -40.06 -6.59 31.50
C VAL A 15 -38.69 -7.22 31.31
N ALA A 16 -38.52 -7.91 30.18
CA ALA A 16 -37.20 -8.19 29.68
C ALA A 16 -36.56 -6.84 29.40
N THR A 17 -35.84 -6.28 30.37
CA THR A 17 -34.79 -5.32 30.08
C THR A 17 -33.73 -6.10 29.34
N SER A 18 -33.92 -6.25 28.02
CA SER A 18 -32.79 -6.37 27.13
C SER A 18 -31.97 -5.12 27.41
N CYS A 19 -30.94 -5.27 28.23
CA CYS A 19 -29.83 -4.33 28.27
C CYS A 19 -29.15 -4.48 26.90
N GLY A 20 -29.79 -3.95 25.86
CA GLY A 20 -29.07 -3.55 24.68
C GLY A 20 -28.18 -2.45 25.19
N TYR A 21 -26.89 -2.74 25.35
CA TYR A 21 -25.91 -1.69 25.41
C TYR A 21 -26.19 -0.81 24.19
N LEU A 22 -26.73 0.39 24.42
CA LEU A 22 -26.80 1.38 23.37
C LEU A 22 -25.34 1.59 22.97
N PHE A 23 -24.97 1.08 21.81
CA PHE A 23 -23.73 1.46 21.17
C PHE A 23 -23.89 2.95 20.85
N ILE A 24 -23.17 3.77 21.61
CA ILE A 24 -23.08 5.21 21.36
C ILE A 24 -21.78 5.39 20.58
N PRO A 25 -21.83 5.56 19.24
CA PRO A 25 -20.64 5.85 18.47
C PRO A 25 -19.98 7.10 19.04
N ARG A 26 -18.65 7.06 19.19
CA ARG A 26 -17.88 8.23 19.61
C ARG A 26 -17.59 9.08 18.39
N GLU A 27 -17.63 10.39 18.59
CA GLU A 27 -17.38 11.37 17.54
C GLU A 27 -15.98 11.17 16.94
N GLY A 28 -15.93 11.01 15.61
CA GLY A 28 -14.72 10.79 14.82
C GLY A 28 -14.23 9.34 14.78
N TYR A 29 -14.71 8.44 15.64
CA TYR A 29 -14.27 7.03 15.57
C TYR A 29 -14.91 6.32 14.38
N ILE A 30 -14.12 5.51 13.70
CA ILE A 30 -14.59 4.66 12.60
C ILE A 30 -14.77 3.21 13.06
N TYR A 31 -15.72 2.53 12.41
CA TYR A 31 -16.17 1.20 12.81
C TYR A 31 -16.32 0.32 11.57
N SER A 32 -15.79 -0.89 11.63
CA SER A 32 -16.00 -1.90 10.59
C SER A 32 -17.48 -2.28 10.45
N ASP A 33 -17.83 -2.98 9.37
CA ASP A 33 -19.18 -3.50 9.13
C ASP A 33 -19.73 -4.39 10.26
N SER A 34 -18.84 -5.01 11.03
CA SER A 34 -19.20 -5.81 12.22
C SER A 34 -19.59 -4.96 13.44
N GLY A 35 -19.37 -3.65 13.39
CA GLY A 35 -19.52 -2.70 14.49
C GLY A 35 -18.30 -2.63 15.43
N ALA A 36 -17.22 -3.37 15.14
CA ALA A 36 -15.96 -3.26 15.87
C ALA A 36 -15.27 -1.94 15.52
N VAL A 37 -14.73 -1.26 16.54
CA VAL A 37 -13.91 -0.05 16.35
C VAL A 37 -12.64 -0.43 15.60
N ILE A 38 -12.27 0.37 14.60
CA ILE A 38 -10.99 0.21 13.90
C ILE A 38 -9.91 0.88 14.73
N VAL A 39 -8.76 0.23 14.84
CA VAL A 39 -7.65 0.68 15.67
C VAL A 39 -6.36 0.83 14.85
N GLY A 40 -5.48 1.67 15.36
CA GLY A 40 -4.09 1.80 14.94
C GLY A 40 -3.23 0.60 15.30
N GLY A 41 -1.96 0.68 14.98
CA GLY A 41 -0.97 -0.33 15.39
C GLY A 41 -0.81 -0.43 16.90
N ASP A 42 -1.06 0.68 17.60
CA ASP A 42 -0.95 0.83 19.05
C ASP A 42 -2.23 0.44 19.83
N ASP A 43 -3.20 -0.18 19.15
CA ASP A 43 -4.54 -0.54 19.65
C ASP A 43 -5.43 0.67 20.02
N GLU A 44 -5.03 1.91 19.73
CA GLU A 44 -5.89 3.07 19.94
C GLU A 44 -6.91 3.24 18.79
N PRO A 45 -8.15 3.68 19.06
CA PRO A 45 -9.15 3.88 18.02
C PRO A 45 -8.72 4.91 16.97
N ILE A 46 -8.84 4.56 15.69
CA ILE A 46 -8.72 5.53 14.59
C ILE A 46 -9.81 6.59 14.73
N ARG A 47 -9.40 7.85 14.68
CA ARG A 47 -10.22 9.04 14.88
C ARG A 47 -10.01 10.05 13.74
N LEU A 48 -11.01 10.14 12.88
CA LEU A 48 -11.08 11.13 11.82
C LEU A 48 -11.58 12.47 12.37
N ILE A 49 -10.83 13.54 12.10
CA ILE A 49 -11.14 14.91 12.52
C ILE A 49 -11.52 15.72 11.29
N ASN A 50 -12.79 15.66 10.92
CA ASN A 50 -13.29 16.35 9.74
C ASN A 50 -13.48 17.84 10.00
N SER A 51 -13.21 18.64 8.98
CA SER A 51 -13.42 20.08 8.95
C SER A 51 -14.66 20.41 8.12
N GLU A 52 -15.59 21.19 8.68
CA GLU A 52 -16.74 21.72 7.90
C GLU A 52 -16.31 22.68 6.77
N GLN A 53 -15.04 23.10 6.76
CA GLN A 53 -14.44 23.98 5.76
C GLN A 53 -13.59 23.23 4.74
N ALA A 54 -13.44 21.90 4.88
CA ALA A 54 -12.69 21.11 3.93
C ALA A 54 -13.52 20.89 2.66
N ASP A 55 -12.89 21.11 1.51
CA ASP A 55 -13.48 20.96 0.20
C ASP A 55 -12.67 19.99 -0.68
N ASN A 56 -13.30 19.49 -1.73
CA ASN A 56 -12.68 18.62 -2.72
C ASN A 56 -11.58 19.41 -3.47
N PRO A 57 -10.31 18.96 -3.46
CA PRO A 57 -9.21 19.66 -4.14
C PRO A 57 -9.26 19.44 -5.66
N SER A 58 -8.53 20.23 -6.44
CA SER A 58 -8.04 19.77 -7.76
C SER A 58 -6.93 18.74 -7.60
N TYR A 59 -6.61 17.98 -8.65
CA TYR A 59 -5.48 17.05 -8.60
C TYR A 59 -4.15 17.75 -8.31
N ASP A 60 -3.92 18.93 -8.89
CA ASP A 60 -2.71 19.72 -8.63
C ASP A 60 -2.61 20.18 -7.16
N GLU A 61 -3.75 20.57 -6.55
CA GLU A 61 -3.80 20.93 -5.13
C GLU A 61 -3.57 19.73 -4.22
N LEU A 62 -4.10 18.56 -4.58
CA LEU A 62 -3.83 17.31 -3.88
C LEU A 62 -2.33 16.99 -3.91
N VAL A 63 -1.72 16.95 -5.09
CA VAL A 63 -0.28 16.66 -5.25
C VAL A 63 0.58 17.66 -4.46
N ALA A 64 0.25 18.95 -4.53
CA ALA A 64 0.96 19.98 -3.77
C ALA A 64 0.83 19.79 -2.24
N PHE A 65 -0.33 19.33 -1.77
CA PHE A 65 -0.52 18.99 -0.36
C PHE A 65 0.32 17.78 0.04
N ILE A 66 0.29 16.70 -0.75
CA ILE A 66 1.06 15.48 -0.47
C ILE A 66 2.55 15.80 -0.31
N TYR A 67 3.16 16.57 -1.21
CA TYR A 67 4.57 16.97 -1.05
C TYR A 67 4.87 17.86 0.17
N SER A 68 3.86 18.51 0.73
CA SER A 68 4.01 19.38 1.90
C SER A 68 3.80 18.64 3.23
N ASP A 69 3.15 17.48 3.16
CA ASP A 69 2.84 16.62 4.29
C ASP A 69 4.05 15.74 4.65
N ASP A 70 4.26 15.47 5.93
CA ASP A 70 5.43 14.72 6.41
C ASP A 70 5.12 13.29 6.84
N THR A 71 3.87 12.83 6.64
CA THR A 71 3.41 11.52 7.12
C THR A 71 4.23 10.38 6.53
N ASN A 72 4.59 10.46 5.25
CA ASN A 72 5.42 9.47 4.55
C ASN A 72 6.82 9.29 5.16
N THR A 73 7.33 10.29 5.89
CA THR A 73 8.65 10.25 6.55
C THR A 73 8.61 9.52 7.90
N MET A 74 7.42 9.18 8.39
CA MET A 74 7.29 8.43 9.63
C MET A 74 7.71 6.98 9.43
N PRO A 75 8.37 6.36 10.42
CA PRO A 75 8.74 4.96 10.33
C PRO A 75 7.51 4.05 10.51
N TYR A 76 7.39 3.05 9.65
CA TYR A 76 6.48 1.95 9.90
C TYR A 76 7.09 1.01 10.94
N ILE A 77 6.36 0.80 12.03
CA ILE A 77 6.76 -0.03 13.16
C ILE A 77 5.71 -1.11 13.34
N LYS A 78 6.10 -2.36 13.10
CA LYS A 78 5.16 -3.49 13.12
C LYS A 78 5.00 -4.06 14.53
N GLY A 79 3.83 -3.81 15.13
CA GLY A 79 3.45 -4.38 16.42
C GLY A 79 4.27 -3.84 17.62
N GLY A 80 3.90 -4.29 18.81
CA GLY A 80 4.51 -3.79 20.05
C GLY A 80 3.98 -2.42 20.48
N PRO A 81 4.51 -1.85 21.57
CA PRO A 81 3.98 -0.63 22.19
C PRO A 81 4.27 0.67 21.43
N GLU A 82 5.12 0.63 20.39
CA GLU A 82 5.43 1.78 19.53
C GLU A 82 4.92 1.55 18.10
N ALA A 83 3.99 0.61 17.93
CA ALA A 83 3.45 0.26 16.63
C ALA A 83 2.84 1.48 15.95
N PHE A 84 3.18 1.64 14.67
CA PHE A 84 2.69 2.68 13.80
C PHE A 84 2.62 2.06 12.40
N VAL A 85 1.41 1.71 11.99
CA VAL A 85 1.13 0.92 10.79
C VAL A 85 0.24 1.69 9.84
N CYS A 86 -0.09 1.10 8.69
CA CYS A 86 -0.82 1.77 7.61
C CYS A 86 -2.10 2.49 8.05
N SER A 87 -2.84 1.96 9.04
CA SER A 87 -4.02 2.63 9.59
C SER A 87 -3.70 3.96 10.27
N ASP A 88 -2.56 4.06 10.96
CA ASP A 88 -2.06 5.27 11.62
C ASP A 88 -1.55 6.31 10.61
N PHE A 89 -0.82 5.86 9.58
CA PHE A 89 -0.43 6.73 8.46
C PHE A 89 -1.66 7.35 7.80
N ALA A 90 -2.65 6.52 7.47
CA ALA A 90 -3.86 6.99 6.81
C ALA A 90 -4.71 7.91 7.71
N GLU A 91 -4.74 7.68 9.03
CA GLU A 91 -5.37 8.60 9.99
C GLU A 91 -4.67 9.97 9.99
N ARG A 92 -3.33 9.96 10.07
CA ARG A 92 -2.53 11.18 10.12
C ARG A 92 -2.69 12.00 8.84
N LEU A 93 -2.53 11.40 7.67
CA LEU A 93 -2.63 12.11 6.39
C LEU A 93 -4.04 12.69 6.21
N HIS A 94 -5.09 11.92 6.54
CA HIS A 94 -6.46 12.41 6.56
C HIS A 94 -6.61 13.66 7.43
N ASN A 95 -6.18 13.58 8.70
CA ASN A 95 -6.36 14.67 9.65
C ASN A 95 -5.51 15.91 9.28
N ASN A 96 -4.34 15.72 8.68
CA ASN A 96 -3.52 16.81 8.18
C ASN A 96 -4.21 17.51 6.98
N ALA A 97 -4.77 16.76 6.04
CA ALA A 97 -5.51 17.30 4.90
C ALA A 97 -6.72 18.14 5.36
N GLU A 98 -7.54 17.58 6.24
CA GLU A 98 -8.73 18.25 6.79
C GLU A 98 -8.34 19.54 7.55
N SER A 99 -7.19 19.54 8.23
CA SER A 99 -6.69 20.71 8.97
C SER A 99 -6.29 21.89 8.07
N VAL A 100 -5.94 21.62 6.81
CA VAL A 100 -5.61 22.64 5.81
C VAL A 100 -6.76 22.91 4.83
N GLY A 101 -7.93 22.31 5.06
CA GLY A 101 -9.14 22.53 4.25
C GLY A 101 -9.25 21.65 3.01
N ILE A 102 -8.54 20.53 2.98
CA ILE A 102 -8.64 19.52 1.91
C ILE A 102 -9.45 18.35 2.44
N LYS A 103 -10.55 18.03 1.74
CA LYS A 103 -11.41 16.93 2.14
C LYS A 103 -10.76 15.59 1.83
N ALA A 104 -10.67 14.72 2.83
CA ALA A 104 -10.05 13.42 2.72
C ALA A 104 -10.99 12.29 3.19
N GLY A 105 -10.72 11.08 2.73
CA GLY A 105 -11.30 9.86 3.27
C GLY A 105 -10.21 8.91 3.74
N TRP A 106 -10.55 8.06 4.70
CA TRP A 106 -9.74 6.93 5.15
C TRP A 106 -10.32 5.65 4.55
N VAL A 107 -9.48 4.73 4.06
CA VAL A 107 -9.93 3.54 3.32
C VAL A 107 -9.39 2.29 3.98
N SER A 108 -10.27 1.34 4.31
CA SER A 108 -9.89 -0.04 4.65
C SER A 108 -9.89 -0.88 3.39
N ILE A 109 -8.88 -1.73 3.20
CA ILE A 109 -8.77 -2.67 2.09
C ILE A 109 -8.66 -4.08 2.66
N ASP A 110 -9.52 -4.99 2.18
CA ASP A 110 -9.48 -6.41 2.52
C ASP A 110 -8.92 -7.23 1.35
N TYR A 111 -8.08 -8.22 1.67
CA TYR A 111 -7.51 -9.14 0.69
C TYR A 111 -8.23 -10.49 0.64
N ALA A 112 -8.36 -11.04 -0.57
CA ALA A 112 -9.11 -12.26 -0.86
C ALA A 112 -8.53 -13.53 -0.22
N ASP A 113 -7.24 -13.51 0.14
CA ASP A 113 -6.56 -14.61 0.83
C ASP A 113 -6.75 -14.57 2.36
N GLY A 114 -7.41 -13.53 2.89
CA GLY A 114 -7.62 -13.31 4.31
C GLY A 114 -6.36 -12.89 5.07
N SER A 115 -5.31 -12.46 4.37
CA SER A 115 -4.17 -11.78 4.98
C SER A 115 -4.60 -10.48 5.68
N ILE A 116 -3.71 -9.92 6.50
CA ILE A 116 -3.94 -8.62 7.14
C ILE A 116 -4.17 -7.60 6.01
N GLY A 117 -5.31 -6.89 6.08
CA GLY A 117 -5.67 -5.86 5.12
C GLY A 117 -4.72 -4.67 5.12
N HIS A 118 -5.07 -3.65 4.34
CA HIS A 118 -4.28 -2.42 4.23
C HIS A 118 -5.16 -1.19 4.46
N ALA A 119 -4.53 -0.05 4.72
CA ALA A 119 -5.22 1.22 4.88
C ALA A 119 -4.53 2.33 4.10
N VAL A 120 -5.32 3.13 3.40
CA VAL A 120 -4.87 4.23 2.54
C VAL A 120 -5.83 5.42 2.65
N ASN A 121 -5.56 6.49 1.92
CA ASN A 121 -6.47 7.63 1.81
C ASN A 121 -7.12 7.71 0.44
N VAL A 122 -8.27 8.39 0.38
CA VAL A 122 -8.96 8.72 -0.87
C VAL A 122 -9.34 10.19 -0.88
N PHE A 123 -9.19 10.83 -2.02
CA PHE A 123 -9.52 12.22 -2.25
C PHE A 123 -10.46 12.29 -3.46
N GLU A 124 -11.63 12.91 -3.30
CA GLU A 124 -12.47 13.25 -4.45
C GLU A 124 -11.95 14.54 -5.06
N THR A 125 -11.26 14.43 -6.19
CA THR A 125 -10.74 15.59 -6.92
C THR A 125 -11.81 16.17 -7.84
N SER A 126 -11.76 17.49 -8.03
CA SER A 126 -12.73 18.22 -8.86
C SER A 126 -12.58 17.97 -10.37
N ASP A 127 -11.44 17.43 -10.80
CA ASP A 127 -11.03 17.28 -12.20
C ASP A 127 -10.61 15.86 -12.61
N MET A 128 -10.20 15.00 -11.67
CA MET A 128 -9.75 13.63 -11.95
C MET A 128 -10.59 12.52 -11.26
N GLY A 129 -11.62 12.89 -10.48
CA GLY A 129 -12.43 11.93 -9.73
C GLY A 129 -11.73 11.43 -8.47
N LEU A 130 -11.98 10.18 -8.06
CA LEU A 130 -11.37 9.61 -6.86
C LEU A 130 -9.90 9.26 -7.11
N VAL A 131 -9.02 9.74 -6.24
CA VAL A 131 -7.59 9.43 -6.23
C VAL A 131 -7.26 8.78 -4.91
N PHE A 132 -6.64 7.61 -4.95
CA PHE A 132 -6.18 6.90 -3.75
C PHE A 132 -4.70 7.16 -3.55
N ILE A 133 -4.31 7.50 -2.32
CA ILE A 133 -2.93 7.79 -1.94
C ILE A 133 -2.51 6.83 -0.84
N ASP A 134 -1.39 6.15 -1.05
CA ASP A 134 -0.72 5.36 -0.04
C ASP A 134 0.59 6.06 0.32
N CYS A 135 0.64 6.58 1.55
CA CYS A 135 1.79 7.27 2.14
C CYS A 135 2.50 6.42 3.20
N THR A 136 2.25 5.09 3.20
CA THR A 136 2.81 4.19 4.21
C THR A 136 4.33 4.18 4.10
N GLY A 137 4.99 4.68 5.14
CA GLY A 137 6.45 4.82 5.17
C GLY A 137 7.20 3.50 5.35
N GLU A 138 8.52 3.62 5.44
CA GLU A 138 9.45 2.49 5.49
C GLU A 138 9.28 1.62 6.75
N LEU A 139 9.20 0.29 6.56
CA LEU A 139 9.31 -0.67 7.65
C LEU A 139 10.74 -0.70 8.19
N ILE A 140 10.94 -0.13 9.39
CA ILE A 140 12.27 -0.10 10.03
C ILE A 140 12.46 -1.18 11.09
N LYS A 141 11.37 -1.65 11.71
CA LYS A 141 11.45 -2.65 12.80
C LYS A 141 10.12 -3.38 13.04
N THR A 142 10.25 -4.62 13.51
CA THR A 142 9.16 -5.52 13.85
C THR A 142 9.29 -6.01 15.29
N TRP A 143 8.20 -5.97 16.06
CA TRP A 143 8.13 -6.53 17.42
C TRP A 143 7.91 -8.05 17.37
N ASN A 144 8.81 -8.81 18.01
CA ASN A 144 8.71 -10.28 18.03
C ASN A 144 7.94 -10.85 19.24
N GLY A 145 7.43 -9.98 20.13
CA GLY A 145 6.81 -10.37 21.40
C GLY A 145 7.63 -9.98 22.65
N GLU A 146 8.95 -9.78 22.50
CA GLU A 146 9.87 -9.49 23.59
C GLU A 146 10.76 -8.27 23.31
N GLU A 147 11.20 -8.09 22.06
CA GLU A 147 12.03 -6.97 21.61
C GLU A 147 11.74 -6.58 20.16
N TYR A 148 12.28 -5.43 19.75
CA TYR A 148 12.27 -5.01 18.35
C TYR A 148 13.42 -5.64 17.58
N ILE A 149 13.08 -6.30 16.47
CA ILE A 149 14.02 -6.72 15.43
C ILE A 149 14.03 -5.60 14.39
N TYR A 150 15.18 -5.01 14.13
CA TYR A 150 15.33 -4.03 13.07
C TYR A 150 15.43 -4.77 11.74
N GLU A 151 14.70 -4.29 10.73
CA GLU A 151 14.88 -4.81 9.37
C GLU A 151 16.30 -4.40 8.91
N ASP A 152 17.05 -5.34 8.33
CA ASP A 152 18.39 -5.05 7.82
C ASP A 152 18.29 -3.98 6.70
N GLU A 153 19.15 -2.96 6.73
CA GLU A 153 19.32 -1.89 5.71
C GLU A 153 19.81 -2.45 4.34
N PHE A 154 19.27 -3.57 3.89
CA PHE A 154 19.72 -4.27 2.67
C PHE A 154 18.84 -3.87 1.49
N GLU A 155 19.26 -2.77 0.87
CA GLU A 155 18.94 -2.16 -0.43
C GLU A 155 18.83 -0.65 -0.18
N PRO A 156 19.37 0.24 -1.04
CA PRO A 156 19.16 1.67 -0.91
C PRO A 156 17.66 1.94 -1.01
N TYR A 157 17.02 2.04 0.15
CA TYR A 157 15.63 2.41 0.27
C TYR A 157 15.41 3.70 -0.50
N PRO A 158 14.26 3.83 -1.17
CA PRO A 158 14.01 5.01 -1.97
C PRO A 158 14.12 6.25 -1.07
N ASP A 159 14.54 7.37 -1.68
CA ASP A 159 14.53 8.67 -1.02
C ASP A 159 13.23 8.80 -0.20
N PRO A 160 13.26 9.19 1.09
CA PRO A 160 12.06 9.28 1.94
C PRO A 160 10.87 10.01 1.30
N ASN A 161 11.12 10.85 0.29
CA ASN A 161 10.10 11.51 -0.53
C ASN A 161 9.30 10.57 -1.47
N LYS A 162 9.70 9.32 -1.65
CA LYS A 162 9.07 8.37 -2.59
C LYS A 162 7.99 7.47 -1.95
N TRP A 163 7.76 7.60 -0.65
CA TRP A 163 6.72 6.82 0.04
C TRP A 163 5.31 7.35 -0.22
N ASP A 164 5.19 8.53 -0.84
CA ASP A 164 3.92 9.02 -1.37
C ASP A 164 3.65 8.40 -2.74
N THR A 165 2.66 7.52 -2.79
CA THR A 165 2.33 6.76 -4.00
C THR A 165 0.86 6.90 -4.36
N VAL A 166 0.56 6.87 -5.66
CA VAL A 166 -0.80 6.65 -6.16
C VAL A 166 -1.13 5.17 -6.00
N ALA A 167 -2.20 4.88 -5.29
CA ALA A 167 -2.70 3.52 -5.10
C ALA A 167 -3.72 3.13 -6.18
N TYR A 168 -3.56 1.93 -6.72
CA TYR A 168 -4.41 1.32 -7.74
C TYR A 168 -5.25 0.21 -7.10
N LEU A 169 -6.54 0.49 -6.96
CA LEU A 169 -7.48 -0.34 -6.20
C LEU A 169 -8.69 -0.75 -7.06
N VAL A 170 -8.78 -2.04 -7.42
CA VAL A 170 -9.93 -2.62 -8.12
C VAL A 170 -10.27 -3.98 -7.50
N ILE A 171 -11.53 -4.18 -7.10
CA ILE A 171 -11.99 -5.47 -6.54
C ILE A 171 -11.75 -6.60 -7.55
N GLY A 172 -11.17 -7.70 -7.08
CA GLY A 172 -10.80 -8.87 -7.86
C GLY A 172 -9.47 -8.73 -8.60
N LYS A 173 -8.75 -7.62 -8.40
CA LYS A 173 -7.42 -7.35 -8.97
C LYS A 173 -6.39 -7.16 -7.86
N THR A 174 -5.12 -7.19 -8.23
CA THR A 174 -4.02 -7.00 -7.28
C THR A 174 -3.99 -5.54 -6.82
N TYR A 175 -3.78 -5.29 -5.53
CA TYR A 175 -3.50 -3.92 -5.09
C TYR A 175 -2.11 -3.50 -5.58
N GLY A 176 -2.06 -2.33 -6.19
CA GLY A 176 -0.84 -1.74 -6.73
C GLY A 176 -0.61 -0.35 -6.17
N HIS A 177 0.63 0.10 -6.24
CA HIS A 177 0.96 1.50 -6.01
C HIS A 177 2.21 1.88 -6.80
N ILE A 178 2.28 3.13 -7.23
CA ILE A 178 3.39 3.71 -8.01
C ILE A 178 3.69 5.07 -7.39
N ASP A 179 4.97 5.44 -7.32
CA ASP A 179 5.42 6.79 -6.93
C ASP A 179 4.55 7.86 -7.61
N ILE A 180 4.11 8.86 -6.83
CA ILE A 180 3.25 9.93 -7.33
C ILE A 180 3.89 10.69 -8.50
N ASP A 181 5.22 10.75 -8.56
CA ASP A 181 5.98 11.38 -9.65
C ASP A 181 6.00 10.52 -10.93
N GLU A 182 5.87 9.20 -10.79
CA GLU A 182 5.98 8.21 -11.86
C GLU A 182 4.59 7.75 -12.38
N ALA A 183 3.51 8.08 -11.66
CA ALA A 183 2.15 7.75 -12.02
C ALA A 183 1.57 8.68 -13.11
N GLU A 184 1.88 8.41 -14.38
CA GLU A 184 1.39 9.21 -15.52
C GLU A 184 -0.13 9.10 -15.77
N SER A 185 -0.81 8.11 -15.17
CA SER A 185 -2.24 7.87 -15.34
C SER A 185 -2.84 7.18 -14.12
N LEU A 186 -4.05 7.58 -13.73
CA LEU A 186 -4.80 6.98 -12.61
C LEU A 186 -5.58 5.71 -13.00
N GLU A 187 -5.59 5.35 -14.28
CA GLU A 187 -6.30 4.18 -14.78
C GLU A 187 -5.60 2.88 -14.36
N TYR A 188 -6.35 1.91 -13.86
CA TYR A 188 -5.78 0.63 -13.40
C TYR A 188 -4.99 -0.11 -14.50
N SER A 189 -5.36 0.05 -15.78
CA SER A 189 -4.60 -0.54 -16.89
C SER A 189 -3.17 0.00 -17.00
N TYR A 190 -2.93 1.25 -16.58
CA TYR A 190 -1.57 1.80 -16.53
C TYR A 190 -0.70 1.02 -15.53
N PHE A 191 -1.26 0.68 -14.36
CA PHE A 191 -0.59 -0.18 -13.39
C PHE A 191 -0.36 -1.60 -13.93
N GLU A 192 -1.33 -2.18 -14.66
CA GLU A 192 -1.11 -3.49 -15.30
C GLU A 192 0.07 -3.45 -16.29
N ASP A 193 0.12 -2.44 -17.15
CA ASP A 193 1.22 -2.23 -18.11
C ASP A 193 2.56 -2.00 -17.38
N TYR A 194 2.56 -1.24 -16.27
CA TYR A 194 3.74 -0.99 -15.44
C TYR A 194 4.32 -2.29 -14.86
N ILE A 195 3.46 -3.16 -14.31
CA ILE A 195 3.90 -4.45 -13.76
C ILE A 195 4.44 -5.37 -14.86
N GLU A 196 3.78 -5.43 -16.02
CA GLU A 196 4.26 -6.25 -17.15
C GLU A 196 5.64 -5.80 -17.65
N LYS A 197 5.89 -4.47 -17.68
CA LYS A 197 7.21 -3.92 -18.03
C LYS A 197 8.28 -4.29 -17.00
N TRP A 198 7.98 -4.24 -15.71
CA TRP A 198 8.90 -4.67 -14.66
C TRP A 198 9.19 -6.18 -14.69
N GLU A 199 8.18 -7.01 -14.97
CA GLU A 199 8.38 -8.44 -15.21
C GLU A 199 9.32 -8.67 -16.40
N SER A 200 9.09 -7.97 -17.50
CA SER A 200 9.96 -8.02 -18.68
C SER A 200 11.39 -7.58 -18.37
N TYR A 201 11.56 -6.51 -17.58
CA TYR A 201 12.86 -6.01 -17.14
C TYR A 201 13.60 -7.07 -16.33
N ARG A 202 12.94 -7.67 -15.33
CA ARG A 202 13.53 -8.71 -14.48
C ARG A 202 13.94 -9.95 -15.27
N THR A 203 13.10 -10.38 -16.22
CA THR A 203 13.45 -11.50 -17.11
C THR A 203 14.69 -11.16 -17.94
N LEU A 204 14.72 -10.00 -18.60
CA LEU A 204 15.87 -9.58 -19.39
C LEU A 204 17.14 -9.43 -18.55
N LEU A 205 17.03 -8.90 -17.33
CA LEU A 205 18.15 -8.73 -16.40
C LEU A 205 18.70 -10.08 -15.94
N ALA A 206 17.81 -11.05 -15.66
CA ALA A 206 18.22 -12.41 -15.30
C ALA A 206 18.96 -13.10 -16.47
N ASP A 207 18.43 -12.97 -17.69
CA ASP A 207 19.03 -13.50 -18.91
C ASP A 207 20.38 -12.83 -19.19
N TYR A 208 20.46 -11.49 -19.13
CA TYR A 208 21.70 -10.73 -19.25
C TYR A 208 22.76 -11.20 -18.25
N ASN A 209 22.39 -11.33 -16.97
CA ASN A 209 23.31 -11.78 -15.94
C ASN A 209 23.79 -13.21 -16.18
N ASP A 210 22.95 -14.09 -16.72
CA ASP A 210 23.37 -15.44 -17.10
C ASP A 210 24.32 -15.44 -18.30
N GLU A 211 23.99 -14.68 -19.34
CA GLU A 211 24.81 -14.53 -20.54
C GLU A 211 26.18 -13.91 -20.21
N VAL A 212 26.24 -12.91 -19.35
CA VAL A 212 27.50 -12.33 -18.86
C VAL A 212 28.34 -13.38 -18.12
N ARG A 213 27.72 -14.21 -17.26
CA ARG A 213 28.43 -15.33 -16.59
C ARG A 213 28.99 -16.32 -17.61
N GLN A 214 28.17 -16.71 -18.59
CA GLN A 214 28.58 -17.65 -19.64
C GLN A 214 29.71 -17.09 -20.51
N TYR A 215 29.59 -15.83 -20.95
CA TYR A 215 30.62 -15.11 -21.70
C TYR A 215 31.94 -15.03 -20.93
N ASN A 216 31.89 -14.64 -19.65
CA ASN A 216 33.07 -14.55 -18.80
C ASN A 216 33.75 -15.91 -18.64
N ASN A 217 32.98 -16.98 -18.42
CA ASN A 217 33.51 -18.35 -18.36
C ASN A 217 34.13 -18.81 -19.70
N ALA A 218 33.54 -18.42 -20.83
CA ALA A 218 34.04 -18.77 -22.16
C ALA A 218 35.31 -18.02 -22.54
N ALA A 219 35.47 -16.79 -22.04
CA ALA A 219 36.63 -15.93 -22.27
C ALA A 219 37.80 -16.21 -21.30
N ASP A 220 37.52 -16.79 -20.13
CA ASP A 220 38.52 -16.93 -19.06
C ASP A 220 39.76 -17.71 -19.51
N GLY A 221 40.93 -17.14 -19.23
CA GLY A 221 42.23 -17.69 -19.57
C GLY A 221 42.53 -17.84 -21.08
N LYS A 222 41.66 -17.36 -21.99
CA LYS A 222 41.85 -17.49 -23.43
C LYS A 222 42.49 -16.27 -24.07
N THR A 223 43.19 -16.51 -25.19
CA THR A 223 43.65 -15.46 -26.11
C THR A 223 43.05 -15.73 -27.47
N PHE A 224 42.32 -14.76 -28.01
CA PHE A 224 41.66 -14.87 -29.31
C PHE A 224 42.52 -14.26 -30.41
N ILE A 225 42.63 -14.98 -31.53
CA ILE A 225 43.33 -14.50 -32.72
C ILE A 225 42.34 -13.69 -33.56
N ILE A 226 42.63 -12.41 -33.80
CA ILE A 226 41.77 -11.54 -34.60
C ILE A 226 41.48 -12.15 -35.97
N GLY A 227 40.20 -12.18 -36.35
CA GLY A 227 39.70 -12.76 -37.60
C GLY A 227 39.57 -14.29 -37.59
N SER A 228 39.82 -14.96 -36.47
CA SER A 228 39.43 -16.37 -36.31
C SER A 228 37.92 -16.50 -36.11
N GLU A 229 37.37 -17.68 -36.41
CA GLU A 229 35.95 -17.97 -36.15
C GLU A 229 35.57 -17.76 -34.68
N GLU A 230 36.44 -18.21 -33.75
CA GLU A 230 36.20 -18.03 -32.31
C GLU A 230 36.24 -16.55 -31.90
N TYR A 231 37.12 -15.74 -32.48
CA TYR A 231 37.16 -14.29 -32.24
C TYR A 231 35.89 -13.60 -32.74
N GLU A 232 35.47 -13.88 -33.98
CA GLU A 232 34.25 -13.25 -34.52
C GLU A 232 33.00 -13.70 -33.77
N TYR A 233 32.94 -14.94 -33.29
CA TYR A 233 31.89 -15.43 -32.41
C TYR A 233 31.85 -14.64 -31.09
N MET A 234 32.96 -14.55 -30.37
CA MET A 234 33.02 -13.83 -29.08
C MET A 234 32.70 -12.35 -29.25
N LYS A 235 33.14 -11.74 -30.36
CA LYS A 235 32.84 -10.35 -30.70
C LYS A 235 31.35 -10.13 -30.97
N ALA A 236 30.69 -11.05 -31.67
CA ALA A 236 29.25 -10.99 -31.91
C ALA A 236 28.48 -11.12 -30.59
N TRP A 237 28.85 -12.09 -29.74
CA TRP A 237 28.24 -12.27 -28.42
C TRP A 237 28.41 -11.03 -27.53
N GLN A 238 29.60 -10.41 -27.52
CA GLN A 238 29.81 -9.15 -26.82
C GLN A 238 28.89 -8.02 -27.34
N ALA A 239 28.66 -7.95 -28.65
CA ALA A 239 27.75 -6.96 -29.22
C ALA A 239 26.29 -7.19 -28.81
N GLU A 240 25.87 -8.45 -28.67
CA GLU A 240 24.54 -8.81 -28.14
C GLU A 240 24.40 -8.40 -26.67
N LEU A 241 25.40 -8.69 -25.83
CA LEU A 241 25.42 -8.25 -24.43
C LEU A 241 25.29 -6.72 -24.30
N ILE A 242 25.96 -5.95 -25.15
CA ILE A 242 25.86 -4.48 -25.17
C ILE A 242 24.44 -4.03 -25.57
N GLN A 243 23.77 -4.73 -26.49
CA GLN A 243 22.38 -4.40 -26.86
C GLN A 243 21.40 -4.71 -25.73
N MET A 244 21.62 -5.80 -25.00
CA MET A 244 20.83 -6.14 -23.82
C MET A 244 20.99 -5.08 -22.72
N GLU A 245 22.23 -4.68 -22.41
CA GLU A 245 22.55 -3.61 -21.47
C GLU A 245 21.84 -2.29 -21.84
N GLN A 246 21.94 -1.86 -23.11
CA GLN A 246 21.23 -0.66 -23.59
C GLN A 246 19.71 -0.74 -23.46
N THR A 247 19.15 -1.94 -23.62
CA THR A 247 17.71 -2.15 -23.47
C THR A 247 17.32 -2.07 -22.00
N LEU A 248 18.12 -2.64 -21.09
CA LEU A 248 17.93 -2.53 -19.64
C LEU A 248 17.98 -1.07 -19.18
N ASP A 249 18.98 -0.28 -19.63
CA ASP A 249 19.12 1.14 -19.30
C ASP A 249 17.92 1.99 -19.78
N GLU A 250 17.31 1.62 -20.91
CA GLU A 250 16.09 2.27 -21.41
C GLU A 250 14.88 1.94 -20.56
N MET A 251 14.73 0.67 -20.18
CA MET A 251 13.63 0.21 -19.34
C MET A 251 13.70 0.82 -17.95
N GLU A 252 14.88 0.84 -17.32
CA GLU A 252 15.10 1.46 -15.99
C GLU A 252 14.67 2.93 -15.99
N ARG A 253 15.04 3.70 -17.03
CA ARG A 253 14.64 5.11 -17.15
C ARG A 253 13.13 5.33 -17.29
N GLN A 254 12.42 4.36 -17.86
CA GLN A 254 10.96 4.45 -18.03
C GLN A 254 10.20 3.94 -16.79
N LEU A 255 10.79 2.98 -16.08
CA LEU A 255 10.17 2.32 -14.95
C LEU A 255 10.45 3.01 -13.61
N GLY A 256 11.48 3.84 -13.55
CA GLY A 256 11.98 4.43 -12.31
C GLY A 256 12.93 3.49 -11.59
N ASP A 257 13.46 3.99 -10.47
CA ASP A 257 14.53 3.31 -9.73
C ASP A 257 14.01 2.27 -8.71
N TYR A 258 12.68 2.15 -8.56
CA TYR A 258 12.10 1.31 -7.50
C TYR A 258 10.88 0.51 -7.94
N TYR A 259 10.93 -0.80 -7.67
CA TYR A 259 9.80 -1.70 -7.91
C TYR A 259 8.94 -1.85 -6.65
N TYR A 260 7.81 -1.16 -6.62
CA TYR A 260 6.78 -1.33 -5.59
C TYR A 260 6.11 -2.71 -5.72
N LEU A 261 6.21 -3.53 -4.68
CA LEU A 261 5.64 -4.86 -4.66
C LEU A 261 4.11 -4.80 -4.54
N PRO A 262 3.36 -5.36 -5.50
CA PRO A 262 1.90 -5.46 -5.38
C PRO A 262 1.50 -6.27 -4.14
N SER A 263 0.44 -5.85 -3.45
CA SER A 263 0.02 -6.48 -2.19
C SER A 263 -1.34 -7.17 -2.33
N GLY A 264 -1.36 -8.49 -2.52
CA GLY A 264 -2.60 -9.29 -2.46
C GLY A 264 -3.68 -8.94 -3.51
N ILE A 265 -4.72 -9.79 -3.59
CA ILE A 265 -5.90 -9.52 -4.45
C ILE A 265 -6.95 -8.84 -3.59
N VAL A 266 -7.41 -7.66 -4.01
CA VAL A 266 -8.45 -6.89 -3.32
C VAL A 266 -9.77 -7.66 -3.38
N SER A 267 -10.34 -7.98 -2.23
CA SER A 267 -11.69 -8.58 -2.14
C SER A 267 -12.77 -7.54 -1.85
N ASP A 268 -12.46 -6.53 -1.05
CA ASP A 268 -13.39 -5.48 -0.66
C ASP A 268 -12.65 -4.24 -0.18
N TYR A 269 -13.34 -3.11 -0.11
CA TYR A 269 -12.82 -1.91 0.55
C TYR A 269 -13.96 -1.01 1.06
N THR A 270 -13.71 -0.30 2.15
CA THR A 270 -14.66 0.63 2.76
C THR A 270 -14.04 2.01 2.89
N ILE A 271 -14.73 3.03 2.39
CA ILE A 271 -14.33 4.43 2.51
C ILE A 271 -15.07 5.07 3.70
N TYR A 272 -14.32 5.72 4.57
CA TYR A 272 -14.79 6.50 5.70
C TYR A 272 -14.49 7.97 5.41
N TRP A 273 -15.55 8.78 5.32
CA TRP A 273 -15.50 10.23 5.07
C TRP A 273 -15.78 11.02 6.35
#